data_AF-A0A2X2DS16-F1
#
_entry.id   AF-A0A2X2DS16-F1
#
_cell.length_a   1.000
_cell.length_b   1.000
_cell.length_c   1.000
_cell.angle_alpha   90.00
_cell.angle_beta   90.00
_cell.angle_gamma   90.00
#
_symmetry.space_group_name_H-M   'P 1'
#
loop_
_entity.id
_entity.type
_entity.pdbx_description
1 polymer ?
#
loop_
_entity_poly.entity_id
_entity_poly.type
_entity_poly.pdbx_seq_one_letter_code
_entity_poly.pdbx_strand_id
1 'polypeptide(L)'
;MNKQISVLMLLGSGLLLIVPIVVLILGWQWQPSAHPLGGESTLWIANSAAKPWGALTILLCLVLLFFILKLPKKAFIQLAIIMVATLMLGQLIKVVVKK
;
A
#
# COMPACT_ATOMS: atom_id res chain seq x y z
N MET A 1 -8.99 -19.34 -11.01
CA MET A 1 -9.07 -18.10 -10.20
C MET A 1 -10.52 -17.97 -9.71
N ASN A 2 -10.75 -17.92 -8.40
CA ASN A 2 -12.13 -17.82 -7.88
C ASN A 2 -12.72 -16.47 -8.30
N LYS A 3 -13.77 -16.48 -9.13
CA LYS A 3 -14.42 -15.26 -9.65
C LYS A 3 -14.80 -14.29 -8.52
N GLN A 4 -15.18 -14.80 -7.37
CA GLN A 4 -15.54 -13.99 -6.20
C GLN A 4 -14.35 -13.16 -5.67
N ILE A 5 -13.14 -13.72 -5.62
CA ILE A 5 -11.96 -13.01 -5.12
C ILE A 5 -11.62 -11.84 -6.05
N SER A 6 -11.67 -12.06 -7.36
CA SER A 6 -11.42 -11.00 -8.34
C SER A 6 -12.45 -9.88 -8.27
N VAL A 7 -13.73 -10.21 -8.07
CA VAL A 7 -14.80 -9.20 -7.87
C VAL A 7 -14.55 -8.37 -6.60
N LEU A 8 -14.19 -9.02 -5.49
CA LEU A 8 -13.85 -8.32 -4.24
C LEU A 8 -12.65 -7.38 -4.42
N MET A 9 -11.61 -7.81 -5.14
CA MET A 9 -10.45 -6.97 -5.45
C MET A 9 -10.83 -5.75 -6.32
N LEU A 10 -11.69 -5.94 -7.31
CA LEU A 10 -12.17 -4.85 -8.16
C LEU A 10 -13.00 -3.83 -7.37
N LEU A 11 -13.92 -4.30 -6.53
CA LEU A 11 -14.73 -3.42 -5.67
C LEU A 11 -13.85 -2.64 -4.67
N GLY A 12 -12.90 -3.31 -4.03
CA GLY A 12 -11.95 -2.65 -3.13
C GLY A 12 -11.07 -1.61 -3.84
N SER A 13 -10.60 -1.92 -5.04
CA SER A 13 -9.83 -0.98 -5.86
C SER A 13 -10.67 0.24 -6.26
N GLY A 14 -11.92 0.02 -6.67
CA GLY A 14 -12.87 1.11 -6.97
C GLY A 14 -13.12 2.00 -5.76
N LEU A 15 -13.34 1.40 -4.58
CA LEU A 15 -13.54 2.12 -3.32
C LEU A 15 -12.34 3.01 -2.97
N LEU A 16 -11.12 2.49 -3.09
CA LEU A 16 -9.89 3.25 -2.80
C LEU A 16 -9.66 4.41 -3.77
N LEU A 17 -10.15 4.33 -5.00
CA LEU A 17 -10.01 5.37 -6.01
C LEU A 17 -10.97 6.55 -5.83
N ILE A 18 -12.05 6.40 -5.05
CA ILE A 18 -13.04 7.47 -4.86
C ILE A 18 -12.38 8.73 -4.32
N VAL A 19 -11.58 8.61 -3.26
CA VAL A 19 -10.93 9.76 -2.60
C VAL A 19 -10.03 10.55 -3.57
N PRO A 20 -9.03 9.95 -4.24
CA PRO A 20 -8.17 10.71 -5.16
C PRO A 20 -8.95 11.29 -6.35
N ILE A 21 -9.96 10.59 -6.90
CA ILE A 21 -10.77 11.11 -8.00
C ILE A 21 -11.55 12.36 -7.56
N VAL A 22 -12.18 12.32 -6.38
CA VAL A 22 -12.92 13.47 -5.85
C VAL A 22 -11.97 14.67 -5.65
N VAL A 23 -10.80 14.45 -5.04
CA VAL A 23 -9.80 15.50 -4.84
C VAL A 23 -9.33 16.10 -6.16
N LEU A 24 -9.13 15.29 -7.20
CA LEU A 24 -8.77 15.75 -8.55
C LEU A 24 -9.88 16.56 -9.20
N ILE A 25 -11.14 16.10 -9.15
CA ILE A 25 -12.29 16.81 -9.75
C ILE A 25 -12.51 18.17 -9.08
N LEU A 26 -12.30 18.25 -7.77
CA LEU A 26 -12.41 19.49 -7.00
C LEU A 26 -11.28 20.49 -7.29
N GLY A 27 -10.25 20.09 -8.05
CA GLY A 27 -9.11 20.96 -8.37
C GLY A 27 -8.32 21.38 -7.11
N TRP A 28 -8.37 20.58 -6.05
CA TRP A 28 -7.74 20.92 -4.79
C TRP A 28 -6.22 21.04 -4.97
N GLN A 29 -5.64 22.09 -4.39
CA GLN A 29 -4.21 22.32 -4.37
C GLN A 29 -3.71 22.41 -2.94
N TRP A 30 -2.51 21.87 -2.72
CA TRP A 30 -1.85 21.96 -1.43
C TRP A 30 -1.49 23.42 -1.13
N GLN A 31 -1.80 23.87 0.09
CA GLN A 31 -1.48 25.21 0.58
C GLN A 31 -0.63 25.10 1.86
N PRO A 32 0.39 25.96 2.03
CA PRO A 32 1.33 25.90 3.16
C PRO A 32 0.76 26.41 4.49
N SER A 33 -0.46 26.94 4.52
CA SER A 33 -1.10 27.44 5.74
C SER A 33 -1.27 26.30 6.75
N ALA A 34 -0.66 26.48 7.92
CA ALA A 34 -0.51 25.49 8.97
C ALA A 34 -1.87 24.87 9.35
N HIS A 35 -2.07 23.61 8.96
CA HIS A 35 -3.16 22.81 9.49
C HIS A 35 -2.75 22.34 10.90
N PRO A 36 -3.33 22.88 11.99
CA PRO A 36 -2.82 22.67 13.35
C PRO A 36 -2.88 21.20 13.81
N LEU A 37 -3.65 20.36 13.14
CA LEU A 37 -3.80 18.92 13.41
C LEU A 37 -3.35 18.02 12.23
N GLY A 38 -3.07 18.60 11.06
CA GLY A 38 -2.97 17.85 9.80
C GLY A 38 -1.54 17.46 9.41
N GLY A 39 -0.54 18.25 9.79
CA GLY A 39 0.85 17.96 9.45
C GLY A 39 1.38 16.71 10.17
N GLU A 40 1.39 16.75 11.50
CA GLU A 40 1.95 15.69 12.35
C GLU A 40 1.24 14.34 12.13
N SER A 41 -0.09 14.28 12.27
CA SER A 41 -0.86 13.03 12.15
C SER A 41 -0.72 12.36 10.79
N THR A 42 -0.76 13.13 9.70
CA THR A 42 -0.56 12.62 8.33
C THR A 42 0.90 12.19 8.11
N LEU A 43 1.87 12.87 8.73
CA LEU A 43 3.27 12.47 8.73
C LEU A 43 3.47 11.12 9.44
N TRP A 44 2.81 10.86 10.56
CA TRP A 44 2.88 9.55 11.22
C TRP A 44 2.38 8.43 10.32
N ILE A 45 1.26 8.65 9.62
CA ILE A 45 0.72 7.68 8.66
C ILE A 45 1.72 7.45 7.52
N ALA A 46 2.29 8.51 6.94
CA ALA A 46 3.28 8.40 5.87
C ALA A 46 4.56 7.69 6.34
N ASN A 47 5.03 8.01 7.55
CA ASN A 47 6.22 7.42 8.16
C ASN A 47 6.06 5.92 8.41
N SER A 48 4.84 5.43 8.68
CA SER A 48 4.58 4.00 8.84
C SER A 48 4.88 3.19 7.57
N ALA A 49 4.81 3.81 6.39
CA ALA A 49 5.11 3.20 5.10
C ALA A 49 6.53 3.54 4.58
N ALA A 50 7.19 4.55 5.16
CA ALA A 50 8.52 5.00 4.76
C ALA A 50 9.66 4.33 5.56
N LYS A 51 10.91 4.49 5.12
CA LYS A 51 12.07 4.03 5.91
C LYS A 51 12.16 4.84 7.22
N PRO A 52 12.43 4.21 8.38
CA PRO A 52 12.73 2.79 8.58
C PRO A 52 11.51 1.89 8.83
N TRP A 53 10.37 2.44 9.26
CA TRP A 53 9.20 1.70 9.77
C TRP A 53 8.50 0.83 8.73
N GLY A 54 8.58 1.16 7.44
CA GLY A 54 7.94 0.41 6.36
C GLY A 54 8.37 -1.06 6.31
N ALA A 55 9.60 -1.40 6.69
CA ALA A 55 10.04 -2.80 6.78
C ALA A 55 9.30 -3.56 7.89
N LEU A 56 9.08 -2.92 9.03
CA LEU A 56 8.31 -3.48 10.14
C LEU A 56 6.84 -3.68 9.74
N THR A 57 6.25 -2.69 9.06
CA THR A 57 4.87 -2.77 8.57
C THR A 57 4.69 -3.91 7.56
N ILE A 58 5.62 -4.09 6.63
CA ILE A 58 5.61 -5.23 5.69
C ILE A 58 5.67 -6.56 6.43
N LEU A 59 6.58 -6.70 7.40
CA LEU A 59 6.72 -7.92 8.19
C LEU A 59 5.44 -8.23 8.96
N LEU A 60 4.87 -7.23 9.65
CA LEU A 60 3.63 -7.37 10.39
C LEU A 60 2.47 -7.77 9.47
N CYS A 61 2.31 -7.11 8.32
CA CYS A 61 1.28 -7.44 7.34
C CYS A 61 1.45 -8.86 6.78
N LEU A 62 2.67 -9.32 6.49
CA LEU A 62 2.92 -10.69 6.04
C LEU A 62 2.56 -11.71 7.11
N VAL A 63 2.94 -11.46 8.37
CA VAL A 63 2.58 -12.33 9.50
C VAL A 63 1.07 -12.39 9.68
N LEU A 64 0.38 -11.25 9.66
CA LEU A 64 -1.08 -11.20 9.75
C LEU A 64 -1.74 -11.94 8.58
N LEU A 65 -1.27 -11.74 7.35
CA LEU A 65 -1.76 -12.46 6.17
C LEU A 65 -1.57 -13.97 6.30
N PHE A 66 -0.44 -14.43 6.84
CA PHE A 66 -0.20 -15.85 7.09
C PHE A 66 -1.26 -16.44 8.02
N PHE A 67 -1.59 -15.74 9.11
CA PHE A 67 -2.60 -16.19 10.07
C PHE A 67 -4.04 -16.14 9.50
N ILE A 68 -4.38 -15.11 8.73
CA ILE A 68 -5.75 -14.89 8.23
C ILE A 68 -6.08 -15.80 7.05
N LEU A 69 -5.17 -15.92 6.07
CA LEU A 69 -5.44 -16.64 4.83
C LEU A 69 -5.48 -18.17 5.03
N LYS A 70 -4.88 -18.69 6.12
CA LYS A 70 -4.81 -20.13 6.44
C LYS A 70 -4.37 -21.01 5.26
N LEU A 71 -3.53 -20.46 4.38
CA LEU A 71 -3.03 -21.14 3.19
C LEU A 71 -2.03 -22.23 3.56
N PRO A 72 -1.87 -23.27 2.73
CA PRO A 72 -0.78 -24.21 2.92
C PRO A 72 0.56 -23.46 2.82
N LYS A 73 1.51 -23.79 3.72
CA LYS A 73 2.80 -23.08 3.86
C LYS A 73 3.49 -22.84 2.51
N LYS A 74 3.46 -23.82 1.61
CA LYS A 74 4.04 -23.73 0.25
C LYS A 74 3.41 -22.61 -0.59
N ALA A 75 2.08 -22.52 -0.61
CA ALA A 75 1.36 -21.50 -1.38
C ALA A 75 1.56 -20.10 -0.78
N PHE A 76 1.60 -20.00 0.55
CA PHE A 76 1.89 -18.71 1.20
C PHE A 76 3.30 -18.21 0.90
N ILE A 77 4.31 -19.09 0.96
CA ILE A 77 5.70 -18.74 0.62
C ILE A 77 5.78 -18.24 -0.82
N GLN A 78 5.10 -18.92 -1.76
CA GLN A 78 5.05 -18.47 -3.16
C GLN A 78 4.44 -17.07 -3.28
N LEU A 79 3.32 -16.79 -2.59
CA LEU A 79 2.70 -15.47 -2.57
C LEU A 79 3.63 -14.40 -1.98
N ALA A 80 4.26 -14.69 -0.85
CA ALA A 80 5.19 -13.76 -0.19
C ALA A 80 6.39 -13.42 -1.09
N ILE A 81 6.96 -14.42 -1.77
CA ILE A 81 8.05 -14.23 -2.73
C ILE A 81 7.61 -13.30 -3.86
N ILE A 82 6.43 -13.53 -4.47
CA ILE A 82 5.93 -12.69 -5.55
C ILE A 82 5.75 -11.24 -5.08
N MET A 83 5.18 -11.02 -3.89
CA MET A 83 5.00 -9.67 -3.35
C MET A 83 6.35 -8.97 -3.10
N VAL A 84 7.29 -9.62 -2.41
CA VAL A 84 8.60 -9.03 -2.10
C VAL A 84 9.41 -8.77 -3.38
N ALA A 85 9.39 -9.70 -4.34
CA ALA A 85 10.07 -9.53 -5.62
C ALA A 85 9.51 -8.33 -6.40
N THR A 86 8.18 -8.19 -6.46
CA THR A 86 7.52 -7.06 -7.14
C THR A 86 7.83 -5.74 -6.44
N LEU A 87 7.88 -5.71 -5.10
CA LEU A 87 8.29 -4.53 -4.34
C LEU A 87 9.73 -4.12 -4.66
N MET A 88 10.66 -5.07 -4.67
CA MET A 88 12.07 -4.79 -5.01
C MET A 88 12.23 -4.28 -6.45
N LEU A 89 11.53 -4.89 -7.40
CA LEU A 89 11.50 -4.43 -8.80
C LEU A 89 10.98 -2.99 -8.89
N GLY A 90 9.90 -2.66 -8.18
CA GLY A 90 9.37 -1.30 -8.11
C GLY A 90 10.38 -0.29 -7.56
N GLN A 91 11.16 -0.68 -6.55
CA GLN A 91 12.24 0.19 -6.02
C GLN A 91 13.38 0.38 -7.03
N LEU A 92 13.75 -0.67 -7.77
CA LEU A 92 14.77 -0.56 -8.81
C LEU A 92 14.32 0.40 -9.93
N ILE A 93 13.09 0.25 -10.42
CA ILE A 93 12.50 1.15 -11.43
C ILE A 93 12.52 2.60 -10.92
N LYS A 94 12.13 2.83 -9.65
CA LYS A 94 12.17 4.17 -9.05
C LYS A 94 13.58 4.78 -9.04
N VAL A 95 14.61 3.99 -8.77
CA VAL A 95 16.01 4.46 -8.80
C VAL A 95 16.44 4.79 -10.23
N VAL A 96 16.05 3.98 -11.20
CA VAL A 96 16.35 4.22 -12.62
C VAL A 96 15.65 5.48 -13.14
N VAL A 97 14.36 5.68 -12.85
CA VAL A 97 13.60 6.87 -13.29
C VAL A 97 14.12 8.17 -12.65
N LYS A 98 14.74 8.08 -11.47
CA LYS A 98 15.34 9.24 -10.80
C LYS A 98 16.71 9.62 -11.35
N LYS A 99 17.40 8.70 -12.04
CA LYS A 99 18.66 8.98 -12.74
C LYS A 99 18.36 9.59 -14.11
#